data_AF-A0A3Q0CBN9-F1
#
_entry.id   AF-A0A3Q0CBN9-F1
#
_cell.length_a   1.000
_cell.length_b   1.000
_cell.length_c   1.000
_cell.angle_alpha   90.00
_cell.angle_beta   90.00
_cell.angle_gamma   90.00
#
_symmetry.space_group_name_H-M   'P 1'
#
loop_
_entity.id
_entity.type
_entity.pdbx_description
1 polymer ?
#
loop_
_entity_poly.entity_id
_entity_poly.type
_entity_poly.pdbx_seq_one_letter_code
_entity_poly.pdbx_strand_id
1 'polypeptide(L)'
;MTVTRYKTPRMSVTHAGASAGRNAWARMAAKLGPGSVASPGCAGAMERVLPMLLVQIPAKETAQLGSRAQLHREQEALGSLTAAGSLQVLSLAPGSRGGSSCCLPGPFGHFAWEDSHDSSISTGKPKLLAVSEDYELLTYEFDLKDGGCTATLLHSCCGKTLQKLIEDQGVSISFKSLRILSFHKTALLLINSCLIVRIDFAGRESGSVLDCFSLPLPAQTADTVIDVQLCRGLLFVLSTLGWICILGHKHVG
;
A
#
# COMPACT_ATOMS: atom_id res chain seq x y z
N MET A 1 32.60 26.18 -20.33
CA MET A 1 33.68 25.20 -20.21
C MET A 1 34.65 25.69 -19.17
N THR A 2 34.64 25.10 -17.98
CA THR A 2 35.65 25.38 -16.95
C THR A 2 35.86 24.08 -16.17
N VAL A 3 37.05 23.51 -16.33
CA VAL A 3 37.54 22.31 -15.66
C VAL A 3 38.30 22.76 -14.42
N THR A 4 38.00 22.20 -13.26
CA THR A 4 38.85 22.36 -12.07
C THR A 4 39.13 20.98 -11.47
N ARG A 5 40.41 20.58 -11.51
CA ARG A 5 40.97 19.36 -10.92
C ARG A 5 41.75 19.72 -9.65
N TYR A 6 42.12 18.63 -8.94
CA TYR A 6 43.17 18.46 -7.91
C TYR A 6 42.63 18.49 -6.46
N LYS A 7 43.07 17.62 -5.53
CA LYS A 7 44.35 16.91 -5.40
C LYS A 7 44.21 15.79 -4.34
N THR A 8 44.77 14.61 -4.60
CA THR A 8 45.04 13.55 -3.60
C THR A 8 46.47 13.70 -3.05
N PRO A 9 46.74 13.39 -1.77
CA PRO A 9 48.11 13.22 -1.27
C PRO A 9 48.60 11.77 -1.46
N ARG A 10 49.90 11.65 -1.69
CA ARG A 10 50.68 10.43 -1.95
C ARG A 10 51.66 10.19 -0.80
N MET A 11 52.17 8.96 -0.75
CA MET A 11 53.37 8.43 -0.04
C MET A 11 53.00 7.52 1.14
N SER A 12 53.62 6.35 1.35
CA SER A 12 54.83 5.73 0.78
C SER A 12 54.85 4.23 1.10
N VAL A 13 55.57 3.45 0.30
CA VAL A 13 55.86 2.02 0.52
C VAL A 13 57.24 1.87 1.14
N THR A 14 57.41 0.96 2.11
CA THR A 14 58.68 0.29 2.42
C THR A 14 58.46 -1.18 2.77
N HIS A 15 59.30 -2.02 2.15
CA HIS A 15 59.64 -3.45 2.30
C HIS A 15 59.62 -4.02 3.74
N ALA A 16 59.70 -5.32 4.04
CA ALA A 16 59.54 -6.65 3.42
C ALA A 16 59.77 -7.65 4.58
N GLY A 17 59.25 -8.89 4.52
CA GLY A 17 59.64 -9.92 5.50
C GLY A 17 58.73 -11.15 5.50
N ALA A 18 59.25 -12.25 4.96
CA ALA A 18 58.59 -13.55 4.84
C ALA A 18 58.45 -14.30 6.19
N SER A 19 57.42 -15.12 6.35
CA SER A 19 57.56 -16.60 6.32
C SER A 19 56.35 -17.33 6.93
N ALA A 20 56.04 -18.48 6.31
CA ALA A 20 55.52 -19.72 6.88
C ALA A 20 54.29 -19.72 7.81
N GLY A 21 53.28 -20.49 7.38
CA GLY A 21 52.82 -21.60 8.21
C GLY A 21 51.39 -21.55 8.75
N ARG A 22 50.56 -22.42 8.15
CA ARG A 22 49.71 -23.41 8.82
C ARG A 22 48.55 -22.96 9.75
N ASN A 23 47.35 -23.25 9.26
CA ASN A 23 46.16 -23.86 9.88
C ASN A 23 45.75 -23.57 11.34
N ALA A 24 44.43 -23.34 11.43
CA ALA A 24 43.48 -23.73 12.49
C ALA A 24 43.45 -22.93 13.80
N TRP A 25 42.33 -22.23 14.04
CA TRP A 25 41.74 -22.07 15.38
C TRP A 25 40.24 -21.80 15.15
N ALA A 26 39.31 -22.70 15.48
CA ALA A 26 38.87 -23.17 16.80
C ALA A 26 37.58 -22.46 17.22
N ARG A 27 36.53 -23.26 17.38
CA ARG A 27 35.40 -22.97 18.26
C ARG A 27 35.90 -22.91 19.71
N MET A 28 35.51 -21.88 20.45
CA MET A 28 35.28 -22.01 21.89
C MET A 28 34.11 -21.13 22.32
N ALA A 29 33.08 -21.81 22.82
CA ALA A 29 32.04 -21.24 23.66
C ALA A 29 32.48 -21.34 25.12
N ALA A 30 32.25 -20.28 25.89
CA ALA A 30 32.23 -20.23 27.36
C ALA A 30 31.80 -18.80 27.73
N LYS A 31 30.92 -18.49 28.68
CA LYS A 31 30.11 -19.26 29.65
C LYS A 31 29.15 -18.21 30.23
N LEU A 32 27.85 -18.49 30.33
CA LEU A 32 26.94 -17.62 31.10
C LEU A 32 27.22 -17.77 32.60
N GLY A 33 27.41 -16.65 33.29
CA GLY A 33 27.41 -16.55 34.75
C GLY A 33 26.20 -15.74 35.22
N PRO A 34 25.49 -16.14 36.29
CA PRO A 34 24.25 -15.49 36.72
C PRO A 34 24.47 -14.44 37.82
N GLY A 35 23.63 -13.39 37.84
CA GLY A 35 23.33 -12.65 39.07
C GLY A 35 23.22 -11.12 38.95
N SER A 36 21.98 -10.66 38.87
CA SER A 36 21.36 -9.49 39.55
C SER A 36 22.05 -8.11 39.50
N VAL A 37 21.33 -7.09 38.98
CA VAL A 37 20.68 -6.02 39.76
C VAL A 37 19.86 -5.17 38.78
N ALA A 38 18.58 -4.95 39.09
CA ALA A 38 17.71 -4.05 38.35
C ALA A 38 18.23 -2.60 38.43
N SER A 39 18.38 -1.94 37.29
CA SER A 39 18.46 -0.49 37.20
C SER A 39 17.32 0.01 36.31
N PRO A 40 16.58 1.05 36.72
CA PRO A 40 15.58 1.69 35.87
C PRO A 40 16.34 2.53 34.83
N GLY A 41 16.75 1.87 33.74
CA GLY A 41 17.39 2.52 32.62
C GLY A 41 16.39 3.44 31.92
N CYS A 42 16.64 4.74 32.02
CA CYS A 42 15.94 5.82 31.35
C CYS A 42 15.44 5.40 29.96
N ALA A 43 14.15 5.63 29.70
CA ALA A 43 13.63 5.66 28.35
C ALA A 43 14.40 6.76 27.60
N GLY A 44 15.52 6.40 26.98
CA GLY A 44 16.22 7.25 26.05
C GLY A 44 15.19 7.69 25.02
N ALA A 45 15.09 9.00 24.82
CA ALA A 45 14.33 9.55 23.72
C ALA A 45 14.88 8.92 22.44
N MET A 46 14.22 7.87 21.97
CA MET A 46 14.52 7.29 20.66
C MET A 46 14.23 8.41 19.67
N GLU A 47 15.30 8.96 19.09
CA GLU A 47 15.22 9.81 17.93
C GLU A 47 14.45 9.03 16.87
N ARG A 48 13.18 9.40 16.68
CA ARG A 48 12.31 8.77 15.69
C ARG A 48 12.74 9.29 14.32
N VAL A 49 13.78 8.70 13.77
CA VAL A 49 14.17 8.92 12.38
C VAL A 49 13.05 8.34 11.52
N LEU A 50 12.25 9.21 10.90
CA LEU A 50 11.27 8.80 9.91
C LEU A 50 12.05 8.43 8.63
N PRO A 51 12.08 7.16 8.21
CA PRO A 51 12.72 6.80 6.95
C PRO A 51 11.95 7.47 5.80
N MET A 52 12.64 8.29 5.01
CA MET A 52 12.10 8.91 3.81
C MET A 52 12.62 8.16 2.58
N LEU A 53 11.71 7.60 1.77
CA LEU A 53 12.05 7.06 0.45
C LEU A 53 11.87 8.16 -0.59
N LEU A 54 12.99 8.61 -1.17
CA LEU A 54 13.00 9.51 -2.32
C LEU A 54 13.11 8.68 -3.59
N VAL A 55 11.99 8.45 -4.26
CA VAL A 55 11.98 7.79 -5.57
C VAL A 55 12.26 8.86 -6.62
N GLN A 56 13.42 8.75 -7.30
CA GLN A 56 13.70 9.56 -8.47
C GLN A 56 12.89 9.03 -9.65
N ILE A 57 11.82 9.73 -9.97
CA ILE A 57 10.97 9.36 -11.09
C ILE A 57 11.49 10.11 -12.33
N PRO A 58 11.79 9.41 -13.44
CA PRO A 58 12.22 10.04 -14.68
C PRO A 58 11.32 11.21 -15.07
N ALA A 59 11.91 12.28 -15.63
CA ALA A 59 11.18 13.49 -16.05
C ALA A 59 9.99 13.20 -17.01
N LYS A 60 10.06 12.10 -17.75
CA LYS A 60 9.02 11.65 -18.69
C LYS A 60 7.81 11.03 -17.99
N GLU A 61 8.01 10.40 -16.83
CA GLU A 61 6.97 9.74 -16.03
C GLU A 61 6.35 10.70 -15.00
N THR A 62 7.10 11.70 -14.52
CA THR A 62 6.60 12.72 -13.58
C THR A 62 5.47 13.56 -14.14
N ALA A 63 5.48 13.89 -15.44
CA ALA A 63 4.38 14.59 -16.11
C ALA A 63 3.07 13.77 -16.13
N GLN A 64 3.18 12.50 -15.80
CA GLN A 64 2.17 11.49 -15.98
C GLN A 64 1.55 11.09 -14.63
N LEU A 65 2.25 11.26 -13.51
CA LEU A 65 1.73 11.02 -12.16
C LEU A 65 0.72 12.11 -11.75
N GLY A 66 -0.26 11.76 -10.91
CA GLY A 66 -1.22 12.73 -10.38
C GLY A 66 -1.28 12.78 -8.86
N SER A 67 -2.35 13.37 -8.34
CA SER A 67 -2.44 13.87 -6.96
C SER A 67 -2.47 12.78 -5.88
N ARG A 68 -2.66 11.51 -6.28
CA ARG A 68 -2.70 10.37 -5.37
C ARG A 68 -1.73 9.30 -5.82
N ALA A 69 -0.86 8.89 -4.91
CA ALA A 69 0.06 7.77 -5.12
C ALA A 69 0.07 6.85 -3.90
N GLN A 70 0.28 5.56 -4.12
CA GLN A 70 0.41 4.56 -3.07
C GLN A 70 1.51 3.58 -3.46
N LEU A 71 2.41 3.31 -2.51
CA LEU A 71 3.46 2.31 -2.65
C LEU A 71 2.88 0.95 -2.23
N HIS A 72 3.13 -0.09 -3.01
CA HIS A 72 2.84 -1.47 -2.62
C HIS A 72 3.60 -1.79 -1.33
N ARG A 73 3.03 -2.64 -0.47
CA ARG A 73 3.59 -2.97 0.85
C ARG A 73 5.04 -3.45 0.76
N GLU A 74 5.34 -4.28 -0.25
CA GLU A 74 6.67 -4.84 -0.50
C GLU A 74 7.61 -3.88 -1.24
N GLN A 75 7.14 -2.65 -1.51
CA GLN A 75 7.89 -1.57 -2.17
C GLN A 75 8.36 -1.89 -3.60
N GLU A 76 7.79 -2.92 -4.22
CA GLU A 76 8.12 -3.34 -5.58
C GLU A 76 7.30 -2.62 -6.67
N ALA A 77 6.24 -1.90 -6.29
CA ALA A 77 5.40 -1.16 -7.22
C ALA A 77 4.87 0.15 -6.61
N LEU A 78 4.78 1.20 -7.42
CA LEU A 78 4.16 2.47 -7.07
C LEU A 78 2.98 2.72 -8.00
N GLY A 79 1.78 2.85 -7.44
CA GLY A 79 0.57 3.23 -8.16
C GLY A 79 0.33 4.73 -8.05
N SER A 80 -0.13 5.37 -9.12
CA SER A 80 -0.52 6.79 -9.11
C SER A 80 -1.71 7.05 -10.03
N LEU A 81 -2.71 7.76 -9.51
CA LEU A 81 -3.82 8.28 -10.31
C LEU A 81 -3.41 9.58 -10.95
N THR A 82 -3.49 9.65 -12.27
CA THR A 82 -3.28 10.86 -13.07
C THR A 82 -4.43 11.84 -12.91
N ALA A 83 -4.21 13.12 -13.27
CA ALA A 83 -5.29 14.11 -13.31
C ALA A 83 -6.40 13.77 -14.34
N ALA A 84 -6.08 12.96 -15.34
CA ALA A 84 -7.04 12.48 -16.35
C ALA A 84 -7.78 11.20 -15.91
N GLY A 85 -7.61 10.75 -14.65
CA GLY A 85 -8.24 9.55 -14.13
C GLY A 85 -7.63 8.23 -14.58
N SER A 86 -6.57 8.23 -15.42
CA SER A 86 -5.82 7.00 -15.69
C SER A 86 -4.99 6.58 -14.48
N LEU A 87 -4.73 5.28 -14.33
CA LEU A 87 -3.92 4.73 -13.25
C LEU A 87 -2.57 4.24 -13.81
N GLN A 88 -1.49 4.84 -13.35
CA GLN A 88 -0.14 4.41 -13.68
C GLN A 88 0.43 3.54 -12.58
N VAL A 89 1.13 2.49 -12.99
CA VAL A 89 1.87 1.62 -12.08
C VAL A 89 3.31 1.58 -12.54
N LEU A 90 4.23 1.95 -11.65
CA LEU A 90 5.67 1.94 -11.86
C LEU A 90 6.28 0.75 -11.11
N SER A 91 7.01 -0.09 -11.83
CA SER A 91 7.79 -1.20 -11.26
C SER A 91 9.07 -0.67 -10.61
N LEU A 92 9.22 -1.00 -9.32
CA LEU A 92 10.39 -0.73 -8.49
C LEU A 92 11.17 -2.02 -8.17
N ALA A 93 10.79 -3.14 -8.81
CA ALA A 93 11.43 -4.43 -8.60
C ALA A 93 12.93 -4.40 -8.98
N PRO A 94 13.80 -5.13 -8.24
CA PRO A 94 15.22 -5.22 -8.54
C PRO A 94 15.48 -5.70 -9.98
N GLY A 95 16.34 -5.01 -10.73
CA GLY A 95 16.68 -5.35 -12.12
C GLY A 95 15.98 -4.48 -13.17
N SER A 96 14.99 -3.67 -12.77
CA SER A 96 14.41 -2.60 -13.58
C SER A 96 15.48 -1.54 -13.91
N ARG A 97 15.99 -1.53 -15.14
CA ARG A 97 17.07 -0.61 -15.58
C ARG A 97 16.59 0.81 -15.91
N GLY A 98 15.41 1.20 -15.43
CA GLY A 98 14.83 2.50 -15.73
C GLY A 98 13.35 2.67 -15.42
N GLY A 99 12.75 1.82 -14.57
CA GLY A 99 11.35 1.95 -14.17
C GLY A 99 10.39 1.57 -15.30
N SER A 100 10.11 0.28 -15.52
CA SER A 100 9.00 -0.06 -16.42
C SER A 100 7.69 0.35 -15.78
N SER A 101 6.89 1.11 -16.52
CA SER A 101 5.56 1.53 -16.11
C SER A 101 4.49 0.94 -17.02
N CYS A 102 3.33 0.65 -16.46
CA CYS A 102 2.13 0.33 -17.20
C CYS A 102 1.00 1.32 -16.86
N CYS A 103 0.20 1.65 -17.86
CA CYS A 103 -0.90 2.60 -17.75
C CYS A 103 -2.22 1.87 -17.96
N LEU A 104 -3.11 1.96 -16.98
CA LEU A 104 -4.48 1.51 -17.07
C LEU A 104 -5.33 2.72 -17.47
N PRO A 105 -5.95 2.71 -18.66
CA PRO A 105 -6.81 3.81 -19.09
C PRO A 105 -8.06 3.86 -18.20
N GLY A 106 -8.31 5.04 -17.63
CA GLY A 106 -9.47 5.30 -16.76
C GLY A 106 -10.68 5.84 -17.52
N PRO A 107 -11.74 6.21 -16.77
CA PRO A 107 -11.61 7.10 -15.63
C PRO A 107 -11.72 6.42 -14.26
N PHE A 108 -10.62 6.43 -13.49
CA PHE A 108 -10.54 5.94 -12.11
C PHE A 108 -10.55 7.09 -11.11
N GLY A 109 -11.38 6.97 -10.06
CA GLY A 109 -11.44 7.93 -8.96
C GLY A 109 -10.68 7.49 -7.70
N HIS A 110 -10.44 6.18 -7.54
CA HIS A 110 -9.81 5.63 -6.35
C HIS A 110 -9.12 4.29 -6.62
N PHE A 111 -8.09 3.97 -5.85
CA PHE A 111 -7.47 2.64 -5.86
C PHE A 111 -6.85 2.28 -4.51
N ALA A 112 -6.62 0.99 -4.30
CA ALA A 112 -5.88 0.44 -3.17
C ALA A 112 -5.11 -0.83 -3.58
N TRP A 113 -3.88 -0.96 -3.09
CA TRP A 113 -3.12 -2.21 -3.16
C TRP A 113 -3.70 -3.27 -2.23
N GLU A 114 -3.54 -4.54 -2.58
CA GLU A 114 -3.82 -5.66 -1.68
C GLU A 114 -2.84 -5.64 -0.50
N ASP A 115 -3.34 -5.59 0.73
CA ASP A 115 -2.52 -5.59 1.94
C ASP A 115 -2.50 -6.98 2.58
N SER A 116 -1.85 -7.97 1.98
CA SER A 116 -1.75 -9.30 2.61
C SER A 116 -0.77 -9.25 3.80
N HIS A 117 -1.25 -9.66 4.98
CA HIS A 117 -0.42 -9.74 6.21
C HIS A 117 0.28 -11.09 6.38
N ASP A 118 0.00 -12.06 5.50
CA ASP A 118 0.61 -13.39 5.51
C ASP A 118 2.04 -13.30 4.97
N SER A 119 2.92 -12.71 5.78
CA SER A 119 4.32 -12.43 5.49
C SER A 119 5.20 -13.68 5.35
N SER A 120 4.63 -14.88 5.34
CA SER A 120 5.41 -16.11 5.32
C SER A 120 5.80 -16.51 3.90
N ILE A 121 4.97 -16.28 2.87
CA ILE A 121 5.29 -16.56 1.46
C ILE A 121 4.34 -15.76 0.53
N SER A 122 4.48 -14.45 0.40
CA SER A 122 3.84 -13.72 -0.71
C SER A 122 4.70 -13.83 -1.97
N THR A 123 4.76 -15.01 -2.57
CA THR A 123 5.31 -15.19 -3.93
C THR A 123 4.30 -14.81 -5.02
N GLY A 124 3.20 -14.14 -4.62
CA GLY A 124 2.11 -13.75 -5.49
C GLY A 124 2.43 -12.45 -6.23
N LYS A 125 1.86 -12.29 -7.41
CA LYS A 125 1.91 -11.04 -8.16
C LYS A 125 1.12 -9.95 -7.42
N PRO A 126 1.59 -8.69 -7.39
CA PRO A 126 0.87 -7.60 -6.75
C PRO A 126 -0.53 -7.43 -7.31
N LYS A 127 -1.51 -7.22 -6.44
CA LYS A 127 -2.89 -6.97 -6.81
C LYS A 127 -3.35 -5.60 -6.37
N LEU A 128 -4.22 -5.02 -7.17
CA LEU A 128 -4.77 -3.69 -6.95
C LEU A 128 -6.25 -3.71 -7.26
N LEU A 129 -7.04 -3.07 -6.41
CA LEU A 129 -8.43 -2.78 -6.66
C LEU A 129 -8.55 -1.31 -7.06
N ALA A 130 -9.22 -1.04 -8.18
CA ALA A 130 -9.55 0.29 -8.66
C ALA A 130 -11.06 0.50 -8.69
N VAL A 131 -11.48 1.74 -8.50
CA VAL A 131 -12.87 2.20 -8.64
C VAL A 131 -12.94 3.18 -9.79
N SER A 132 -13.79 2.89 -10.79
CA SER A 132 -14.09 3.83 -11.87
C SER A 132 -15.07 4.92 -11.43
N GLU A 133 -15.18 5.99 -12.20
CA GLU A 133 -16.20 7.04 -11.97
C GLU A 133 -17.64 6.51 -12.06
N ASP A 134 -17.86 5.44 -12.83
CA ASP A 134 -19.16 4.75 -12.95
C ASP A 134 -19.41 3.73 -11.83
N TYR A 135 -18.62 3.77 -10.76
CA TYR A 135 -18.67 2.86 -9.62
C TYR A 135 -18.39 1.39 -9.96
N GLU A 136 -17.63 1.14 -11.04
CA GLU A 136 -17.14 -0.19 -11.37
C GLU A 136 -15.92 -0.53 -10.50
N LEU A 137 -15.92 -1.74 -9.95
CA LEU A 137 -14.79 -2.31 -9.22
C LEU A 137 -13.97 -3.18 -10.17
N LEU A 138 -12.69 -2.84 -10.33
CA LEU A 138 -11.76 -3.52 -11.24
C LEU A 138 -10.56 -4.02 -10.46
N THR A 139 -10.35 -5.34 -10.44
CA THR A 139 -9.20 -5.96 -9.78
C THR A 139 -8.14 -6.31 -10.81
N TYR A 140 -6.94 -5.77 -10.64
CA TYR A 140 -5.80 -6.04 -11.50
C TYR A 140 -4.73 -6.83 -10.77
N GLU A 141 -4.03 -7.68 -11.50
CA GLU A 141 -2.80 -8.36 -11.07
C GLU A 141 -1.64 -7.93 -11.96
N PHE A 142 -0.49 -7.64 -11.37
CA PHE A 142 0.67 -7.10 -12.08
C PHE A 142 1.80 -8.11 -12.17
N ASP A 143 2.29 -8.35 -13.39
CA ASP A 143 3.55 -9.06 -13.60
C ASP A 143 4.69 -8.05 -13.68
N LEU A 144 5.55 -8.05 -12.66
CA LEU A 144 6.69 -7.16 -12.51
C LEU A 144 8.04 -7.85 -12.78
N LYS A 145 8.00 -9.10 -13.26
CA LYS A 145 9.20 -9.90 -13.52
C LYS A 145 10.07 -9.28 -14.60
N ASP A 146 11.37 -9.55 -14.51
CA ASP A 146 12.39 -9.12 -15.47
C ASP A 146 12.40 -7.61 -15.73
N GLY A 147 11.93 -6.82 -14.75
CA GLY A 147 11.82 -5.37 -14.85
C GLY A 147 10.69 -4.88 -15.75
N GLY A 148 9.74 -5.73 -16.14
CA GLY A 148 8.52 -5.35 -16.86
C GLY A 148 7.42 -4.80 -15.94
N CYS A 149 6.34 -4.33 -16.56
CA CYS A 149 5.06 -4.00 -15.91
C CYS A 149 3.96 -4.40 -16.88
N THR A 150 3.27 -5.50 -16.61
CA THR A 150 2.05 -5.87 -17.35
C THR A 150 0.92 -6.06 -16.36
N ALA A 151 -0.29 -5.66 -16.74
CA ALA A 151 -1.47 -5.74 -15.90
C ALA A 151 -2.48 -6.70 -16.53
N THR A 152 -3.02 -7.59 -15.71
CA THR A 152 -4.09 -8.52 -16.08
C THR A 152 -5.32 -8.17 -15.27
N LEU A 153 -6.46 -7.96 -15.95
CA LEU A 153 -7.75 -7.82 -15.27
C LEU A 153 -8.20 -9.19 -14.75
N LEU A 154 -8.39 -9.31 -13.44
CA LEU A 154 -8.87 -10.53 -12.79
C LEU A 154 -10.40 -10.54 -12.64
N HIS A 155 -10.97 -9.43 -12.16
CA HIS A 155 -12.39 -9.31 -11.85
C HIS A 155 -12.90 -7.91 -12.22
N SER A 156 -14.14 -7.86 -12.71
CA SER A 156 -14.90 -6.62 -12.90
C SER A 156 -16.29 -6.80 -12.27
N CYS A 157 -16.69 -5.86 -11.41
CA CYS A 157 -18.05 -5.76 -10.92
C CYS A 157 -18.58 -4.35 -11.19
N CYS A 158 -19.49 -4.23 -12.17
CA CYS A 158 -20.09 -2.94 -12.49
C CYS A 158 -21.04 -2.44 -11.40
N GLY A 159 -21.19 -1.11 -11.30
CA GLY A 159 -21.99 -0.48 -10.24
C GLY A 159 -23.43 -0.99 -10.17
N LYS A 160 -24.07 -1.31 -11.30
CA LYS A 160 -25.43 -1.88 -11.33
C LYS A 160 -25.50 -3.27 -10.68
N THR A 161 -24.52 -4.12 -10.96
CA THR A 161 -24.42 -5.45 -10.35
C THR A 161 -24.13 -5.31 -8.85
N LEU A 162 -23.22 -4.41 -8.47
CA LEU A 162 -22.93 -4.14 -7.07
C LEU A 162 -24.17 -3.64 -6.31
N GLN A 163 -24.92 -2.70 -6.89
CA GLN A 163 -26.16 -2.20 -6.32
C GLN A 163 -27.17 -3.34 -6.10
N LYS A 164 -27.35 -4.20 -7.11
CA LYS A 164 -28.24 -5.36 -7.00
C LYS A 164 -27.81 -6.32 -5.89
N LEU A 165 -26.51 -6.61 -5.78
CA LEU A 165 -25.99 -7.48 -4.72
C LEU A 165 -26.25 -6.91 -3.30
N ILE A 166 -26.31 -5.59 -3.16
CA ILE A 166 -26.62 -4.92 -1.90
C ILE A 166 -28.14 -4.91 -1.64
N GLU A 167 -28.95 -4.70 -2.68
CA GLU A 167 -30.41 -4.80 -2.62
C GLU A 167 -30.88 -6.21 -2.22
N ASP A 168 -30.19 -7.25 -2.70
CA ASP A 168 -30.44 -8.64 -2.32
C ASP A 168 -30.20 -8.90 -0.81
N GLN A 169 -29.42 -8.04 -0.14
CA GLN A 169 -29.26 -8.04 1.33
C GLN A 169 -30.33 -7.22 2.07
N GLY A 170 -31.36 -6.75 1.36
CA GLY A 170 -32.45 -5.96 1.91
C GLY A 170 -32.15 -4.46 2.05
N VAL A 171 -31.06 -3.96 1.45
CA VAL A 171 -30.64 -2.57 1.54
C VAL A 171 -30.81 -1.89 0.18
N SER A 172 -31.81 -1.02 0.05
CA SER A 172 -31.99 -0.22 -1.17
C SER A 172 -31.19 1.08 -1.10
N ILE A 173 -30.29 1.29 -2.06
CA ILE A 173 -29.45 2.48 -2.15
C ILE A 173 -29.23 2.92 -3.59
N SER A 174 -29.07 4.23 -3.79
CA SER A 174 -28.64 4.83 -5.05
C SER A 174 -27.22 5.37 -4.90
N PHE A 175 -26.30 5.00 -5.78
CA PHE A 175 -24.89 5.36 -5.63
C PHE A 175 -24.64 6.84 -5.96
N LYS A 176 -24.03 7.54 -5.00
CA LYS A 176 -23.53 8.92 -5.10
C LYS A 176 -22.03 9.00 -4.87
N SER A 177 -21.48 8.05 -4.12
CA SER A 177 -20.04 7.92 -3.90
C SER A 177 -19.68 6.48 -3.56
N LEU A 178 -18.49 6.06 -3.97
CA LEU A 178 -17.90 4.76 -3.65
C LEU A 178 -16.41 4.95 -3.34
N ARG A 179 -15.94 4.37 -2.25
CA ARG A 179 -14.54 4.44 -1.82
C ARG A 179 -14.08 3.08 -1.30
N ILE A 180 -12.82 2.75 -1.58
CA ILE A 180 -12.17 1.57 -0.98
C ILE A 180 -11.60 1.96 0.38
N LEU A 181 -11.96 1.22 1.42
CA LEU A 181 -11.40 1.38 2.76
C LEU A 181 -10.21 0.45 2.99
N SER A 182 -10.32 -0.79 2.51
CA SER A 182 -9.21 -1.74 2.48
C SER A 182 -9.43 -2.80 1.39
N PHE A 183 -8.33 -3.41 0.97
CA PHE A 183 -8.35 -4.51 0.02
C PHE A 183 -7.39 -5.60 0.49
N HIS A 184 -7.94 -6.79 0.72
CA HIS A 184 -7.23 -8.02 1.02
C HIS A 184 -7.79 -9.10 0.07
N LYS A 185 -8.07 -10.31 0.56
CA LYS A 185 -8.92 -11.28 -0.15
C LYS A 185 -10.34 -10.74 -0.43
N THR A 186 -10.80 -9.84 0.43
CA THR A 186 -12.08 -9.13 0.32
C THR A 186 -11.84 -7.63 0.22
N ALA A 187 -12.78 -6.91 -0.41
CA ALA A 187 -12.80 -5.46 -0.42
C ALA A 187 -13.76 -4.95 0.64
N LEU A 188 -13.28 -4.01 1.47
CA LEU A 188 -14.14 -3.23 2.34
C LEU A 188 -14.37 -1.88 1.68
N LEU A 189 -15.63 -1.54 1.47
CA LEU A 189 -16.05 -0.36 0.71
C LEU A 189 -16.92 0.56 1.58
N LEU A 190 -16.85 1.85 1.28
CA LEU A 190 -17.75 2.87 1.80
C LEU A 190 -18.58 3.43 0.65
N ILE A 191 -19.90 3.35 0.79
CA ILE A 191 -20.87 3.86 -0.18
C ILE A 191 -21.65 5.01 0.46
N ASN A 192 -21.82 6.09 -0.31
CA ASN A 192 -22.58 7.29 0.09
C ASN A 192 -22.15 7.87 1.45
N SER A 193 -20.89 7.67 1.82
CA SER A 193 -20.32 8.08 3.11
C SER A 193 -20.99 7.50 4.37
N CYS A 194 -21.90 6.53 4.23
CA CYS A 194 -22.69 6.02 5.36
C CYS A 194 -22.90 4.50 5.36
N LEU A 195 -22.67 3.80 4.25
CA LEU A 195 -22.85 2.36 4.16
C LEU A 195 -21.51 1.67 3.98
N ILE A 196 -21.20 0.71 4.85
CA ILE A 196 -20.04 -0.15 4.72
C ILE A 196 -20.47 -1.47 4.10
N VAL A 197 -19.75 -1.91 3.08
CA VAL A 197 -20.00 -3.16 2.38
C VAL A 197 -18.71 -3.96 2.27
N ARG A 198 -18.78 -5.25 2.61
CA ARG A 198 -17.67 -6.19 2.39
C ARG A 198 -18.00 -7.10 1.20
N ILE A 199 -17.12 -7.09 0.20
CA ILE A 199 -17.25 -7.93 -0.99
C ILE A 199 -16.15 -8.96 -1.03
N ASP A 200 -16.51 -10.21 -1.31
CA ASP A 200 -15.58 -11.27 -1.67
C ASP A 200 -15.56 -11.48 -3.19
N PHE A 201 -14.37 -11.53 -3.77
CA PHE A 201 -14.17 -11.80 -5.20
C PHE A 201 -13.82 -13.26 -5.51
N ALA A 202 -13.82 -14.17 -4.52
CA ALA A 202 -13.37 -15.57 -4.61
C ALA A 202 -13.92 -16.36 -5.82
N GLY A 203 -13.30 -16.20 -6.99
CA GLY A 203 -13.58 -16.93 -8.23
C GLY A 203 -14.90 -16.59 -8.92
N ARG A 204 -15.69 -15.62 -8.44
CA ARG A 204 -16.89 -15.14 -9.13
C ARG A 204 -16.59 -13.90 -9.94
N GLU A 205 -17.14 -13.82 -11.15
CA GLU A 205 -16.99 -12.65 -12.00
C GLU A 205 -17.48 -11.37 -11.29
N SER A 206 -18.63 -11.44 -10.61
CA SER A 206 -19.27 -10.29 -9.94
C SER A 206 -18.91 -10.11 -8.45
N GLY A 207 -18.20 -11.05 -7.85
CA GLY A 207 -18.08 -11.16 -6.39
C GLY A 207 -19.41 -11.44 -5.67
N SER A 208 -19.37 -11.44 -4.33
CA SER A 208 -20.52 -11.62 -3.45
C SER A 208 -20.42 -10.71 -2.22
N VAL A 209 -21.53 -10.11 -1.80
CA VAL A 209 -21.60 -9.30 -0.57
C VAL A 209 -21.62 -10.24 0.63
N LEU A 210 -20.60 -10.13 1.49
CA LEU A 210 -20.52 -10.86 2.74
C LEU A 210 -21.33 -10.15 3.83
N ASP A 211 -21.06 -8.85 4.00
CA ASP A 211 -21.65 -8.02 5.04
C ASP A 211 -22.01 -6.64 4.47
N CYS A 212 -23.09 -6.07 4.99
CA CYS A 212 -23.57 -4.75 4.64
C CYS A 212 -24.17 -4.09 5.89
N PHE A 213 -23.63 -2.95 6.32
CA PHE A 213 -24.15 -2.25 7.50
C PHE A 213 -24.01 -0.74 7.36
N SER A 214 -24.99 -0.02 7.92
CA SER A 214 -24.95 1.43 8.01
C SER A 214 -24.07 1.86 9.17
N LEU A 215 -23.23 2.88 8.96
CA LEU A 215 -22.47 3.50 10.02
C LEU A 215 -23.43 4.09 11.05
N PRO A 216 -23.17 3.91 12.36
CA PRO A 216 -23.99 4.48 13.43
C PRO A 216 -23.70 5.98 13.60
N LEU A 217 -23.84 6.74 12.50
CA LEU A 217 -23.67 8.18 12.48
C LEU A 217 -25.01 8.83 12.86
N PRO A 218 -25.00 9.86 13.72
CA PRO A 218 -26.18 10.70 13.90
C PRO A 218 -26.69 11.19 12.54
N ALA A 219 -28.01 11.23 12.34
CA ALA A 219 -28.62 11.60 11.05
C ALA A 219 -28.10 12.94 10.49
N GLN A 220 -27.73 13.86 11.38
CA GLN A 220 -27.19 15.18 11.04
C GLN A 220 -25.74 15.15 10.52
N THR A 221 -25.04 14.02 10.65
CA THR A 221 -23.60 13.90 10.36
C THR A 221 -23.28 13.09 9.12
N ALA A 222 -24.18 12.23 8.63
CA ALA A 222 -23.92 11.40 7.45
C ALA A 222 -23.62 12.25 6.20
N ASP A 223 -24.40 13.31 5.98
CA ASP A 223 -24.20 14.25 4.86
C ASP A 223 -23.00 15.20 5.06
N THR A 224 -22.42 15.21 6.26
CA THR A 224 -21.26 16.06 6.60
C THR A 224 -19.94 15.32 6.48
N VAL A 225 -19.93 14.02 6.19
CA VAL A 225 -18.70 13.22 6.11
C VAL A 225 -17.87 13.65 4.90
N ILE A 226 -16.65 14.10 5.15
CA ILE A 226 -15.69 14.53 4.11
C ILE A 226 -14.56 13.53 3.89
N ASP A 227 -14.13 12.83 4.96
CA ASP A 227 -13.08 11.83 4.86
C ASP A 227 -13.36 10.66 5.78
N VAL A 228 -12.95 9.48 5.33
CA VAL A 228 -13.05 8.24 6.10
C VAL A 228 -11.79 7.43 5.87
N GLN A 229 -11.15 7.00 6.96
CA GLN A 229 -9.95 6.18 6.94
C GLN A 229 -10.10 4.98 7.86
N LEU A 230 -9.70 3.81 7.37
CA LEU A 230 -9.58 2.60 8.17
C LEU A 230 -8.12 2.42 8.58
N CYS A 231 -7.86 2.29 9.88
CA CYS A 231 -6.53 2.01 10.39
C CYS A 231 -6.63 0.98 11.52
N ARG A 232 -6.00 -0.19 11.34
CA ARG A 232 -5.92 -1.27 12.34
C ARG A 232 -7.29 -1.67 12.92
N GLY A 233 -8.31 -1.74 12.07
CA GLY A 233 -9.68 -2.11 12.48
C GLY A 233 -10.47 -0.99 13.18
N LEU A 234 -9.94 0.23 13.18
CA LEU A 234 -10.65 1.44 13.63
C LEU A 234 -10.98 2.30 12.41
N LEU A 235 -12.25 2.72 12.33
CA LEU A 235 -12.71 3.65 11.30
C LEU A 235 -12.72 5.06 11.87
N PHE A 236 -12.00 5.96 11.23
CA PHE A 236 -11.95 7.38 11.52
C PHE A 236 -12.80 8.11 10.49
N VAL A 237 -13.80 8.86 10.96
CA VAL A 237 -14.72 9.61 10.11
C VAL A 237 -14.56 11.09 10.44
N LEU A 238 -14.17 11.89 9.46
CA LEU A 238 -14.04 13.35 9.57
C LEU A 238 -15.26 14.03 8.96
N SER A 239 -15.85 14.98 9.69
CA SER A 239 -16.97 15.79 9.21
C SER A 239 -16.56 17.21 8.80
N THR A 240 -17.38 17.88 7.98
CA THR A 240 -17.25 19.31 7.66
C THR A 240 -17.29 20.22 8.89
N LEU A 241 -17.91 19.75 9.97
CA LEU A 241 -17.96 20.46 11.25
C LEU A 241 -16.65 20.32 12.05
N GLY A 242 -15.66 19.58 11.54
CA GLY A 242 -14.37 19.33 12.19
C GLY A 242 -14.40 18.23 13.25
N TRP A 243 -15.45 17.41 13.30
CA TRP A 243 -15.56 16.31 14.26
C TRP A 243 -14.87 15.07 13.71
N ILE A 244 -14.15 14.36 14.57
CA ILE A 244 -13.57 13.05 14.27
C ILE A 244 -14.32 11.99 15.09
N CYS A 245 -15.11 11.15 14.41
CA CYS A 245 -15.76 10.00 15.01
C CYS A 245 -14.87 8.77 14.84
N ILE A 246 -14.68 8.00 15.91
CA ILE A 246 -13.87 6.76 15.91
C ILE A 246 -14.79 5.58 16.17
N LEU A 247 -14.86 4.64 15.23
CA LEU A 247 -15.71 3.45 15.31
C LEU A 247 -14.84 2.19 15.33
N GLY A 248 -15.11 1.28 16.26
CA GLY A 248 -14.33 0.06 16.46
C GLY A 248 -14.95 -1.20 15.85
N HIS A 249 -14.10 -2.22 15.70
CA HIS A 249 -14.33 -3.54 15.08
C HIS A 249 -15.64 -4.26 15.42
N LYS A 250 -16.33 -3.99 16.54
CA LYS A 250 -17.62 -4.63 16.83
C LYS A 250 -18.73 -4.30 15.82
N HIS A 251 -18.52 -3.29 14.96
CA HIS A 251 -19.44 -2.92 13.90
C HIS A 251 -18.90 -3.18 12.48
N VAL A 252 -17.65 -3.65 12.31
CA VAL A 252 -16.95 -3.68 11.00
C VAL A 252 -16.37 -5.07 10.68
N GLY A 253 -16.80 -6.10 11.41
CA GLY A 253 -16.38 -7.50 11.27
C GLY A 253 -17.40 -8.31 10.50
#